data_AF-A0A0W4ZBW1-F1
#
_entry.id   AF-A0A0W4ZBW1-F1
#
_cell.length_a   1.000
_cell.length_b   1.000
_cell.length_c   1.000
_cell.angle_alpha   90.00
_cell.angle_beta   90.00
_cell.angle_gamma   90.00
#
_symmetry.space_group_name_H-M   'P 1'
#
loop_
_entity.id
_entity.type
_entity.pdbx_description
1 polymer ?
#
loop_
_entity_poly.entity_id
_entity_poly.type
_entity_poly.pdbx_seq_one_letter_code
_entity_poly.pdbx_strand_id
1 'polypeptide(L)' 'MPSSCNDIRKALALCISNSDCMKNGNSAKECLSNSELLEFVPLQCHLLKRSLYNCKRGMLDMRKRFRGNVPIDIDK' A
#
# COMPACT_ATOMS: atom_id res chain seq x y z
N MET A 1 -12.00 16.47 -5.14
CA MET A 1 -10.52 16.54 -5.01
C MET A 1 -9.98 15.14 -5.18
N PRO A 2 -8.91 14.88 -5.95
CA PRO A 2 -8.49 13.51 -6.22
C PRO A 2 -8.16 12.90 -4.87
N SER A 3 -8.88 11.84 -4.51
CA SER A 3 -8.71 11.07 -3.29
C SER A 3 -7.24 10.69 -3.18
N SER A 4 -6.51 11.48 -2.40
CA SER A 4 -5.09 11.32 -2.22
C SER A 4 -4.86 9.88 -1.78
N CYS A 5 -3.89 9.18 -2.36
CA CYS A 5 -3.55 7.79 -2.00
C CYS A 5 -3.15 7.60 -0.50
N ASN A 6 -3.36 8.62 0.32
CA ASN A 6 -3.17 8.70 1.76
C ASN A 6 -3.90 7.59 2.50
N ASP A 7 -5.14 7.23 2.14
CA ASP A 7 -5.87 6.18 2.87
C ASP A 7 -5.24 4.81 2.61
N ILE A 8 -4.87 4.53 1.36
CA ILE A 8 -4.09 3.34 1.00
C ILE A 8 -2.73 3.35 1.71
N ARG A 9 -2.08 4.51 1.81
CA ARG A 9 -0.79 4.66 2.48
C ARG A 9 -0.91 4.39 3.98
N LYS A 10 -1.96 4.89 4.63
CA LYS A 10 -2.26 4.65 6.05
C LYS A 10 -2.58 3.18 6.29
N ALA A 11 -3.40 2.58 5.43
CA ALA A 11 -3.74 1.16 5.50
C ALA A 11 -2.50 0.27 5.33
N LEU A 12 -1.63 0.58 4.36
CA LEU A 12 -0.38 -0.13 4.16
C LEU A 12 0.55 0.00 5.37
N ALA A 13 0.66 1.21 5.94
CA ALA A 13 1.46 1.43 7.15
C ALA A 13 0.94 0.62 8.34
N LEU A 14 -0.38 0.63 8.57
CA LEU A 14 -1.02 -0.18 9.61
C LEU A 14 -0.77 -1.68 9.40
N CYS A 15 -0.93 -2.15 8.15
CA CYS A 15 -0.72 -3.55 7.78
C CYS A 15 0.71 -4.02 8.07
N ILE A 16 1.70 -3.21 7.69
CA ILE A 16 3.12 -3.52 7.89
C ILE A 16 3.52 -3.40 9.36
N SER A 17 2.96 -2.46 10.12
CA SER A 17 3.19 -2.37 11.57
C SER A 17 2.71 -3.60 12.32
N ASN A 18 1.65 -4.24 11.83
CA ASN A 18 1.10 -5.46 12.44
C ASN A 18 1.76 -6.74 11.94
N SER A 19 2.57 -6.69 10.88
CA SER A 19 3.23 -7.87 10.31
C SER A 19 4.44 -8.31 11.15
N ASP A 20 4.75 -9.59 11.07
CA ASP A 20 5.84 -10.17 11.87
C ASP A 20 7.21 -9.67 11.39
N CYS A 21 7.34 -9.28 10.12
CA CYS A 21 8.56 -8.68 9.61
C CYS A 21 9.00 -7.42 10.38
N MET A 22 8.11 -6.47 10.68
CA MET A 22 8.47 -5.28 11.46
C MET A 22 8.59 -5.57 12.95
N LYS A 23 7.81 -6.52 13.48
CA LYS A 23 7.96 -6.96 14.89
C LYS A 23 9.34 -7.57 15.14
N ASN A 24 9.94 -8.18 14.13
CA ASN A 24 11.31 -8.71 14.17
C ASN A 24 12.40 -7.63 14.07
N GLY A 25 12.04 -6.34 14.06
CA GLY A 25 12.98 -5.21 14.07
C GLY A 25 13.45 -4.73 12.69
N ASN A 26 12.89 -5.28 11.60
CA ASN A 26 13.23 -4.83 10.25
C ASN A 26 12.52 -3.52 9.90
N SER A 27 13.13 -2.74 9.01
CA SER A 27 12.47 -1.54 8.48
C SER A 27 11.35 -1.90 7.50
N ALA A 28 10.32 -1.05 7.42
CA ALA A 28 9.23 -1.22 6.45
C ALA A 28 9.74 -1.33 4.98
N LYS A 29 10.88 -0.70 4.66
CA LYS A 29 11.49 -0.78 3.33
C LYS A 29 12.08 -2.17 3.07
N GLU A 30 12.78 -2.74 4.05
CA GLU A 30 13.35 -4.09 3.97
C GLU A 30 12.23 -5.14 3.85
N CYS A 31 11.19 -5.04 4.68
CA CYS A 31 10.03 -5.93 4.63
C CYS A 31 9.34 -5.99 3.26
N LEU A 32 9.36 -4.89 2.50
CA LEU A 32 8.72 -4.83 1.19
C LEU A 32 9.67 -5.07 0.01
N SER A 33 10.99 -5.06 0.22
CA SER A 33 11.99 -5.12 -0.86
C SER A 33 12.76 -6.43 -0.88
N ASN A 34 13.00 -7.04 0.29
CA ASN A 34 13.76 -8.28 0.40
C ASN A 34 12.85 -9.49 0.17
N SER A 35 13.20 -10.34 -0.79
CA SER A 35 12.42 -11.53 -1.15
C SER A 35 12.23 -12.51 0.00
N GLU A 36 13.22 -12.64 0.89
CA GLU A 36 13.16 -13.52 2.07
C GLU A 36 12.21 -12.98 3.14
N LEU A 37 12.16 -11.66 3.32
CA LEU A 37 11.30 -11.02 4.32
C LEU A 37 9.84 -10.92 3.86
N LEU A 38 9.61 -11.06 2.56
CA LEU A 38 8.29 -10.96 1.92
C LEU A 38 7.32 -12.06 2.39
N GLU A 39 7.84 -13.23 2.79
CA GLU A 39 7.05 -14.34 3.34
C GLU A 39 6.47 -14.01 4.73
N PHE A 40 7.17 -13.20 5.51
CA PHE A 40 6.72 -12.73 6.84
C PHE A 40 5.78 -11.51 6.76
N VAL A 41 5.38 -11.12 5.54
CA VAL A 41 4.44 -10.04 5.29
C VAL A 41 3.13 -10.64 4.75
N PRO A 42 1.99 -10.40 5.40
CA PRO A 42 0.70 -10.90 4.95
C PRO A 42 0.36 -10.49 3.51
N LEU A 43 -0.35 -11.39 2.79
CA LEU A 43 -0.82 -11.14 1.42
C LEU A 43 -1.60 -9.81 1.29
N GLN A 44 -2.37 -9.46 2.31
CA GLN A 44 -3.11 -8.19 2.36
C GLN A 44 -2.19 -6.97 2.19
N CYS A 45 -1.01 -6.97 2.81
CA CYS A 45 -0.08 -5.85 2.69
C CYS A 45 0.53 -5.78 1.28
N HIS A 46 0.75 -6.93 0.63
CA HIS A 46 1.20 -6.98 -0.77
C HIS A 46 0.16 -6.40 -1.73
N LEU A 47 -1.12 -6.69 -1.50
CA LEU A 47 -2.23 -6.11 -2.26
C LEU A 47 -2.32 -4.59 -2.05
N LEU A 48 -2.18 -4.10 -0.82
CA LEU A 48 -2.16 -2.68 -0.49
C LEU A 48 -0.96 -1.96 -1.15
N LYS A 49 0.22 -2.58 -1.18
CA LYS A 49 1.40 -2.06 -1.89
C LYS A 49 1.13 -1.89 -3.38
N ARG A 50 0.52 -2.91 -4.01
CA ARG A 50 0.13 -2.86 -5.44
C ARG A 50 -0.93 -1.79 -5.69
N SER A 51 -1.92 -1.67 -4.81
CA SER A 51 -2.96 -0.64 -4.88
C SER A 51 -2.37 0.77 -4.78
N LEU A 52 -1.43 0.98 -3.85
CA LEU A 52 -0.73 2.25 -3.69
C LEU A 52 0.10 2.62 -4.94
N TYR A 53 0.78 1.65 -5.55
CA TYR A 53 1.49 1.84 -6.81
C TYR A 53 0.53 2.24 -7.94
N ASN A 54 -0.59 1.53 -8.09
CA ASN A 54 -1.60 1.83 -9.10
C ASN A 54 -2.24 3.20 -8.88
N CYS A 55 -2.52 3.58 -7.64
CA CYS A 55 -3.07 4.88 -7.29
C CYS A 55 -2.11 6.01 -7.68
N LYS A 56 -0.82 5.90 -7.30
CA LYS A 56 0.21 6.88 -7.69
C LYS A 56 0.37 6.97 -9.21
N ARG A 57 0.36 5.84 -9.90
CA ARG A 57 0.41 5.80 -11.37
C ARG A 57 -0.82 6.46 -12.00
N GLY A 58 -2.00 6.25 -11.42
CA GLY A 58 -3.25 6.89 -11.85
C GLY A 58 -3.26 8.41 -11.69
N MET A 59 -2.55 8.96 -10.69
CA MET A 59 -2.40 10.41 -10.52
C MET A 59 -1.54 11.07 -11.62
N LEU A 60 -0.62 10.29 -12.21
CA LEU A 60 0.23 10.72 -13.33
C LEU A 60 -0.46 10.53 -14.69
N ASP A 61 -1.41 9.60 -14.80
CA ASP A 61 -2.17 9.38 -16.04
C ASP A 61 -3.25 10.48 -16.21
N MET A 62 -3.01 11.39 -17.15
CA MET A 62 -3.92 12.50 -17.47
C MET A 62 -5.33 12.02 -17.85
N ARG A 63 -5.47 10.80 -18.41
CA ARG A 63 -6.78 10.22 -18.77
C ARG A 63 -7.62 9.86 -17.56
N LYS A 64 -6.98 9.59 -16.41
CA LYS A 64 -7.65 9.21 -15.15
C LYS A 64 -7.91 10.39 -14.22
N ARG A 65 -7.31 11.56 -14.47
CA ARG A 65 -7.53 12.79 -13.69
C ARG A 65 -8.99 13.24 -13.65
N PHE A 66 -9.72 13.09 -14.75
CA PHE A 66 -11.13 13.52 -14.85
C PHE A 66 -12.12 12.57 -14.19
N ARG A 67 -11.85 11.26 -14.23
CA ARG A 67 -12.73 10.23 -13.67
C ARG A 67 -12.47 9.96 -12.18
N GLY A 68 -11.34 10.43 -11.65
CA GLY A 68 -10.89 10.11 -10.30
C GLY A 68 -10.35 8.68 -10.20
N ASN A 69 -9.50 8.43 -9.21
CA ASN A 69 -9.17 7.07 -8.82
C ASN A 69 -10.34 6.52 -8.00
N VAL A 70 -10.72 5.26 -8.22
CA VAL A 70 -11.80 4.58 -7.48
C VAL A 70 -11.42 4.55 -6.00
N PRO A 71 -12.31 4.95 -5.06
CA PRO A 71 -12.06 4.79 -3.64
C PRO A 71 -11.86 3.30 -3.33
N ILE A 72 -10.93 3.02 -2.42
CA ILE A 72 -10.76 1.68 -1.86
C ILE A 72 -11.52 1.75 -0.55
N ASP A 73 -12.71 1.15 -0.53
CA ASP A 73 -13.45 0.94 0.71
C ASP A 73 -12.62 0.00 1.58
N ILE A 74 -12.04 0.56 2.63
CA ILE A 74 -11.40 -0.19 3.71
C ILE A 74 -12.49 -0.34 4.74
N ASP A 75 -13.26 -1.43 4.66
CA ASP A 75 -14.31 -1.72 5.63
C ASP A 75 -13.72 -1.74 7.04
N LYS A 76 -14.48 -1.16 7.96
CA LYS A 76 -14.09 -0.71 9.30
C LYS A 76 -14.04 -1.83 10.32
#